data_AF-A0A7C2GX50-F1
#
_entry.id   AF-A0A7C2GX50-F1
#
_cell.length_a   1.000
_cell.length_b   1.000
_cell.length_c   1.000
_cell.angle_alpha   90.00
_cell.angle_beta   90.00
_cell.angle_gamma   90.00
#
_symmetry.space_group_name_H-M   'P 1'
#
loop_
_entity.id
_entity.type
_entity.pdbx_description
1 polymer ?
#
loop_
_entity_poly.entity_id
_entity_poly.type
_entity_poly.pdbx_seq_one_letter_code
_entity_poly.pdbx_strand_id
1 'polypeptide(L)'
;MRSALFLLSLAPWLSYGADPCIDRHKQRTPNIVSDWQLSKHSQNGIACSTCHGDKHTSAADVSRVEIPTPETCRACHPDQVEQFLKSKHAVAWAAMKAMPMAHAQPVAMMRGIKGCGGCHKIGIMSENDLAEIQHMAAELRERAARRAAERQTPLTRKSRSSSALLSRDWSNAARASGKILR
;
A
#
# COMPACT_ATOMS: atom_id res chain seq x y z
N MET A 1 0.08 49.35 -52.32
CA MET A 1 -0.63 48.05 -52.45
C MET A 1 0.34 46.92 -52.16
N ARG A 2 0.46 46.43 -50.92
CA ARG A 2 1.08 45.13 -50.58
C ARG A 2 0.45 44.62 -49.28
N SER A 3 -0.65 43.89 -49.43
CA SER A 3 -1.33 43.20 -48.33
C SER A 3 -0.46 42.03 -47.86
N ALA A 4 0.00 42.07 -46.62
CA ALA A 4 0.64 40.94 -45.97
C ALA A 4 -0.44 40.10 -45.28
N LEU A 5 -0.81 38.99 -45.92
CA LEU A 5 -1.63 37.94 -45.31
C LEU A 5 -0.81 37.23 -44.23
N PHE A 6 -1.08 37.55 -42.97
CA PHE A 6 -0.61 36.77 -41.83
C PHE A 6 -1.38 35.44 -41.80
N LEU A 7 -0.72 34.36 -42.21
CA LEU A 7 -1.19 33.00 -42.02
C LEU A 7 -1.19 32.67 -40.52
N LEU A 8 -2.39 32.76 -39.92
CA LEU A 8 -2.67 32.33 -38.56
C LEU A 8 -2.49 30.81 -38.48
N SER A 9 -1.29 30.40 -38.10
CA SER A 9 -0.95 29.00 -37.84
C SER A 9 -1.69 28.57 -36.56
N LEU A 10 -2.80 27.83 -36.69
CA LEU A 10 -3.41 27.12 -35.57
C LEU A 10 -2.43 26.03 -35.11
N ALA A 11 -1.60 26.35 -34.12
CA ALA A 11 -0.90 25.32 -33.36
C ALA A 11 -1.94 24.43 -32.69
N PRO A 12 -1.88 23.10 -32.86
CA PRO A 12 -2.75 22.20 -32.12
C PRO A 12 -2.42 22.38 -30.64
N TRP A 13 -3.43 22.79 -29.88
CA TRP A 13 -3.35 22.83 -28.43
C TRP A 13 -3.16 21.39 -27.99
N LEU A 14 -1.92 21.04 -27.65
CA LEU A 14 -1.61 19.74 -27.07
C LEU A 14 -2.27 19.73 -25.69
N SER A 15 -3.49 19.20 -25.61
CA SER A 15 -4.17 18.96 -24.36
C SER A 15 -3.35 17.96 -23.56
N TYR A 16 -2.56 18.46 -22.62
CA TYR A 16 -1.93 17.64 -21.59
C TYR A 16 -3.07 17.10 -20.73
N GLY A 17 -3.59 15.93 -21.10
CA GLY A 17 -4.61 15.25 -20.33
C GLY A 17 -4.10 15.08 -18.91
N ALA A 18 -4.87 15.57 -17.92
CA ALA A 18 -4.56 15.35 -16.53
C ALA A 18 -4.36 13.84 -16.31
N ASP A 19 -3.20 13.45 -15.77
CA ASP A 19 -2.89 12.04 -15.52
C ASP A 19 -3.94 11.49 -14.55
N PRO A 20 -4.75 10.50 -14.97
CA PRO A 20 -5.85 9.96 -14.16
C PRO A 20 -5.35 9.37 -12.84
N CYS A 21 -4.08 8.93 -12.78
CA CYS A 21 -3.45 8.49 -11.54
C CYS A 21 -3.32 9.66 -10.57
N ILE A 22 -2.83 10.82 -11.02
CA ILE A 22 -2.62 12.00 -10.17
C ILE A 22 -3.94 12.48 -9.56
N ASP A 23 -4.98 12.63 -10.37
CA ASP A 23 -6.26 13.20 -9.90
C ASP A 23 -6.92 12.35 -8.81
N ARG A 24 -6.84 11.02 -8.95
CA ARG A 24 -7.37 10.09 -7.96
C ARG A 24 -6.45 9.98 -6.74
N HIS A 25 -5.14 9.94 -6.94
CA HIS A 25 -4.18 9.81 -5.84
C HIS A 25 -3.98 11.09 -5.04
N LYS A 26 -4.29 12.28 -5.56
CA LYS A 26 -4.39 13.50 -4.75
C LYS A 26 -5.41 13.37 -3.63
N GLN A 27 -6.49 12.63 -3.86
CA GLN A 27 -7.56 12.43 -2.86
C GLN A 27 -7.28 11.26 -1.92
N ARG A 28 -6.55 10.24 -2.39
CA ARG A 28 -6.30 9.00 -1.63
C ARG A 28 -4.96 8.98 -0.91
N THR A 29 -3.92 9.52 -1.55
CA THR A 29 -2.54 9.52 -1.07
C THR A 29 -1.86 10.86 -1.43
N PRO A 30 -2.36 12.00 -0.91
CA PRO A 30 -1.89 13.34 -1.28
C PRO A 30 -0.37 13.51 -1.10
N ASN A 31 0.19 12.95 -0.03
CA ASN A 31 1.62 13.07 0.26
C ASN A 31 2.49 12.33 -0.77
N ILE A 32 2.03 11.19 -1.30
CA ILE A 32 2.77 10.46 -2.35
C ILE A 32 2.80 11.28 -3.65
N VAL A 33 1.68 11.92 -3.99
CA VAL A 33 1.64 12.82 -5.15
C VAL A 33 2.54 14.03 -4.93
N SER A 34 2.51 14.62 -3.73
CA SER A 34 3.39 15.74 -3.37
C SER A 34 4.87 15.37 -3.49
N ASP A 35 5.26 14.21 -2.95
CA ASP A 35 6.65 13.73 -3.01
C ASP A 35 7.10 13.52 -4.47
N TRP A 36 6.23 12.94 -5.32
CA TRP A 36 6.51 12.79 -6.74
C TRP A 36 6.63 14.15 -7.45
N GLN A 37 5.73 15.10 -7.19
CA GLN A 37 5.77 16.45 -7.77
C GLN A 37 7.05 17.22 -7.43
N LEU A 38 7.63 16.97 -6.25
CA LEU A 38 8.89 17.59 -5.84
C LEU A 38 10.13 16.90 -6.46
N SER A 39 9.98 15.69 -6.99
CA SER A 39 11.08 14.91 -7.54
C SER A 39 11.55 15.40 -8.91
N LYS A 40 12.79 15.04 -9.29
CA LYS A 40 13.28 15.24 -10.67
C LYS A 40 12.50 14.42 -11.69
N HIS A 41 11.94 13.28 -11.31
CA HIS A 41 11.19 12.42 -12.23
C HIS A 41 9.95 13.13 -12.79
N SER A 42 9.18 13.82 -11.94
CA SER A 42 8.01 14.59 -12.40
C SER A 42 8.43 15.76 -13.30
N GLN A 43 9.51 16.46 -12.96
CA GLN A 43 10.07 17.56 -13.76
C GLN A 43 10.55 17.11 -15.14
N ASN A 44 10.89 15.82 -15.30
CA ASN A 44 11.30 15.21 -16.56
C ASN A 44 10.18 14.40 -17.22
N GLY A 45 8.92 14.59 -16.81
CA GLY A 45 7.76 13.98 -17.46
C GLY A 45 7.57 12.48 -17.20
N ILE A 46 8.21 11.91 -16.17
CA ILE A 46 8.01 10.52 -15.78
C ILE A 46 6.71 10.39 -14.96
N ALA A 47 5.69 9.81 -15.58
CA ALA A 47 4.36 9.61 -15.01
C ALA A 47 4.31 8.43 -14.03
N CYS A 48 3.21 8.31 -13.30
CA CYS A 48 3.02 7.22 -12.32
C CYS A 48 3.07 5.84 -12.99
N SER A 49 2.39 5.72 -14.13
CA SER A 49 2.28 4.47 -14.90
C SER A 49 3.60 4.03 -15.54
N THR A 50 4.54 4.94 -15.75
CA THR A 50 5.88 4.60 -16.25
C THR A 50 6.59 3.59 -15.34
N CYS A 51 6.34 3.66 -14.03
CA CYS A 51 6.92 2.73 -13.06
C CYS A 51 5.93 1.68 -12.56
N HIS A 52 4.66 2.04 -12.40
CA HIS A 52 3.65 1.20 -11.74
C HIS A 52 2.71 0.44 -12.70
N GLY A 53 2.88 0.63 -14.01
CA GLY A 53 1.97 0.12 -15.03
C GLY A 53 0.61 0.81 -15.01
N ASP A 54 -0.32 0.29 -15.80
CA ASP A 54 -1.66 0.85 -16.06
C ASP A 54 -2.80 -0.13 -15.73
N LYS A 55 -2.48 -1.31 -15.19
CA LYS A 55 -3.43 -2.40 -14.93
C LYS A 55 -4.41 -2.14 -13.79
N HIS A 56 -4.17 -1.11 -12.97
CA HIS A 56 -5.05 -0.66 -11.90
C HIS A 56 -5.81 0.59 -12.32
N THR A 57 -7.13 0.55 -12.21
CA THR A 57 -8.02 1.66 -12.60
C THR A 57 -9.03 2.03 -11.53
N SER A 58 -9.23 1.19 -10.50
CA SER A 58 -10.26 1.38 -9.49
C SER A 58 -9.87 0.78 -8.13
N ALA A 59 -10.52 1.21 -7.05
CA ALA A 59 -10.23 0.69 -5.71
C ALA A 59 -10.33 -0.86 -5.59
N ALA A 60 -11.08 -1.52 -6.48
CA ALA A 60 -11.24 -2.97 -6.49
C ALA A 60 -10.02 -3.73 -7.06
N ASP A 61 -9.18 -3.08 -7.87
CA ASP A 61 -8.11 -3.73 -8.61
C ASP A 61 -6.71 -3.21 -8.24
N VAL A 62 -6.58 -2.64 -7.02
CA VAL A 62 -5.30 -2.15 -6.46
C VAL A 62 -4.22 -3.22 -6.45
N SER A 63 -4.59 -4.51 -6.33
CA SER A 63 -3.63 -5.62 -6.39
C SER A 63 -2.94 -5.78 -7.75
N ARG A 64 -3.46 -5.15 -8.81
CA ARG A 64 -2.88 -5.18 -10.16
C ARG A 64 -1.81 -4.13 -10.39
N VAL A 65 -1.57 -3.24 -9.42
CA VAL A 65 -0.47 -2.26 -9.50
C VAL A 65 0.87 -2.99 -9.50
N GLU A 66 1.75 -2.62 -10.41
CA GLU A 66 3.08 -3.21 -10.47
C GLU A 66 3.98 -2.56 -9.41
N ILE A 67 4.81 -3.38 -8.77
CA ILE A 67 5.86 -2.89 -7.88
C ILE A 67 7.10 -2.66 -8.74
N PRO A 68 7.62 -1.43 -8.84
CA PRO A 68 8.82 -1.15 -9.63
C PRO A 68 9.99 -1.97 -9.10
N THR A 69 10.67 -2.68 -9.99
CA THR A 69 11.91 -3.41 -9.67
C THR A 69 13.11 -2.65 -10.26
N PRO A 70 14.37 -3.04 -9.95
CA PRO A 70 15.53 -2.45 -10.61
C PRO A 70 15.45 -2.48 -12.15
N GLU A 71 14.77 -3.47 -12.71
CA GLU A 71 14.55 -3.65 -14.15
C GLU A 71 13.65 -2.56 -14.72
N THR A 72 12.63 -2.12 -13.98
CA THR A 72 11.81 -0.95 -14.34
C THR A 72 12.69 0.30 -14.52
N CYS A 73 13.69 0.48 -13.64
CA CYS A 73 14.60 1.61 -13.70
C CYS A 73 15.64 1.48 -14.83
N ARG A 74 15.99 0.25 -15.24
CA ARG A 74 17.08 -0.04 -16.19
C ARG A 74 16.88 0.62 -17.54
N ALA A 75 15.64 0.81 -17.99
CA ALA A 75 15.34 1.45 -19.26
C ALA A 75 15.96 2.85 -19.38
N CYS A 76 16.07 3.58 -18.25
CA CYS A 76 16.64 4.92 -18.19
C CYS A 76 17.97 5.00 -17.40
N HIS A 77 18.21 4.04 -16.49
CA HIS A 77 19.35 4.03 -15.56
C HIS A 77 20.15 2.72 -15.61
N PRO A 78 20.70 2.32 -16.78
CA PRO A 78 21.37 1.03 -16.92
C PRO A 78 22.60 0.89 -16.02
N ASP A 79 23.44 1.94 -15.94
CA ASP A 79 24.69 1.91 -15.18
C ASP A 79 24.45 1.81 -13.67
N GLN A 80 23.48 2.57 -13.15
CA GLN A 80 23.13 2.55 -11.72
C GLN A 80 22.54 1.20 -11.33
N VAL A 81 21.70 0.61 -12.19
CA VAL A 81 21.16 -0.73 -11.96
C VAL A 81 22.29 -1.76 -11.98
N GLU A 82 23.23 -1.69 -12.91
CA GLU A 82 24.38 -2.61 -12.94
C GLU A 82 25.22 -2.51 -11.66
N GLN A 83 25.50 -1.29 -11.19
CA GLN A 83 26.20 -1.08 -9.92
C GLN A 83 25.43 -1.64 -8.74
N PHE A 84 24.11 -1.40 -8.68
CA PHE A 84 23.25 -1.93 -7.62
C PHE A 84 23.26 -3.46 -7.59
N LEU A 85 23.11 -4.12 -8.75
CA LEU A 85 23.10 -5.57 -8.85
C LEU A 85 24.41 -6.23 -8.40
N LYS A 86 25.54 -5.52 -8.55
CA LYS A 86 26.86 -5.97 -8.04
C LYS A 86 27.06 -5.71 -6.54
N SER A 87 26.14 -5.00 -5.89
CA SER A 87 26.25 -4.61 -4.48
C SER A 87 25.67 -5.67 -3.52
N LYS A 88 26.07 -5.59 -2.25
CA LYS A 88 25.46 -6.41 -1.18
C LYS A 88 24.00 -6.03 -0.91
N HIS A 89 23.59 -4.80 -1.23
CA HIS A 89 22.20 -4.38 -1.06
C HIS A 89 21.26 -5.17 -1.97
N ALA A 90 21.69 -5.54 -3.18
CA ALA A 90 20.91 -6.36 -4.08
C ALA A 90 20.54 -7.73 -3.49
N VAL A 91 21.40 -8.31 -2.65
CA VAL A 91 21.14 -9.61 -2.01
C VAL A 91 20.59 -9.50 -0.58
N ALA A 92 20.26 -8.29 -0.11
CA ALA A 92 19.85 -8.05 1.28
C ALA A 92 18.59 -8.82 1.70
N TRP A 93 17.63 -8.98 0.79
CA TRP A 93 16.40 -9.73 1.03
C TRP A 93 16.66 -11.22 1.22
N ALA A 94 17.44 -11.82 0.31
CA ALA A 94 17.84 -13.22 0.40
C ALA A 94 18.65 -13.48 1.70
N ALA A 95 19.60 -12.59 2.01
CA ALA A 95 20.38 -12.68 3.24
C ALA A 95 19.50 -12.59 4.50
N MET A 96 18.50 -11.70 4.51
CA MET A 96 17.55 -11.59 5.62
C MET A 96 16.75 -12.88 5.82
N LYS A 97 16.19 -13.44 4.73
CA LYS A 97 15.37 -14.66 4.78
C LYS A 97 16.19 -15.92 5.11
N ALA A 98 17.49 -15.90 4.88
CA ALA A 98 18.40 -16.98 5.22
C ALA A 98 18.68 -17.10 6.73
N MET A 99 18.32 -16.09 7.54
CA MET A 99 18.49 -16.17 8.99
C MET A 99 17.62 -17.29 9.58
N PRO A 100 18.14 -18.15 10.47
CA PRO A 100 17.42 -19.35 10.94
C PRO A 100 16.01 -19.08 11.51
N MET A 101 15.83 -17.94 12.18
CA MET A 101 14.55 -17.56 12.80
C MET A 101 13.71 -16.61 11.95
N ALA A 102 14.12 -16.30 10.71
CA ALA A 102 13.42 -15.37 9.82
C ALA A 102 11.95 -15.73 9.62
N HIS A 103 11.66 -17.02 9.42
CA HIS A 103 10.31 -17.53 9.19
C HIS A 103 9.42 -17.53 10.44
N ALA A 104 10.03 -17.48 11.63
CA ALA A 104 9.31 -17.40 12.90
C ALA A 104 9.05 -15.95 13.35
N GLN A 105 9.63 -14.96 12.65
CA GLN A 105 9.42 -13.56 12.98
C GLN A 105 8.04 -13.06 12.49
N PRO A 106 7.44 -12.08 13.19
CA PRO A 106 6.20 -11.48 12.74
C PRO A 106 6.32 -10.92 11.32
N VAL A 107 5.29 -11.14 10.51
CA VAL A 107 5.21 -10.65 9.13
C VAL A 107 5.45 -9.13 9.03
N ALA A 108 4.96 -8.37 10.02
CA ALA A 108 5.17 -6.92 10.09
C ALA A 108 6.65 -6.50 10.25
N MET A 109 7.51 -7.38 10.77
CA MET A 109 8.95 -7.15 10.95
C MET A 109 9.79 -7.62 9.76
N MET A 110 9.35 -8.68 9.07
CA MET A 110 10.11 -9.26 7.95
C MET A 110 9.73 -8.65 6.60
N ARG A 111 8.43 -8.43 6.38
CA ARG A 111 7.89 -7.95 5.10
C ARG A 111 7.25 -6.56 5.19
N GLY A 112 7.17 -6.00 6.40
CA GLY A 112 6.69 -4.64 6.63
C GLY A 112 7.79 -3.59 6.51
N ILE A 113 7.42 -2.35 6.78
CA ILE A 113 8.35 -1.20 6.84
C ILE A 113 9.02 -1.05 8.22
N LYS A 114 8.73 -1.96 9.15
CA LYS A 114 9.27 -1.99 10.51
C LYS A 114 10.21 -3.18 10.65
N GLY A 115 11.17 -3.12 11.57
CA GLY A 115 12.11 -4.23 11.80
C GLY A 115 13.06 -4.47 10.63
N CYS A 116 13.42 -5.74 10.40
CA CYS A 116 14.39 -6.17 9.39
C CYS A 116 13.97 -5.75 7.97
N GLY A 117 12.69 -5.91 7.65
CA GLY A 117 12.11 -5.57 6.34
C GLY A 117 12.17 -4.08 6.03
N GLY A 118 12.26 -3.19 7.05
CA GLY A 118 12.43 -1.76 6.84
C GLY A 118 13.69 -1.42 6.04
N CYS A 119 14.78 -2.14 6.27
CA CYS A 119 16.06 -1.93 5.59
C CYS A 119 16.32 -2.96 4.48
N HIS A 120 15.97 -4.24 4.68
CA HIS A 120 16.38 -5.31 3.78
C HIS A 120 15.46 -5.50 2.56
N LYS A 121 14.26 -4.90 2.54
CA LYS A 121 13.34 -4.94 1.38
C LYS A 121 13.85 -4.19 0.14
N ILE A 122 15.00 -3.50 0.25
CA ILE A 122 15.70 -2.92 -0.89
C ILE A 122 16.29 -3.99 -1.81
N GLY A 123 16.57 -5.19 -1.28
CA GLY A 123 17.13 -6.29 -2.06
C GLY A 123 16.17 -6.84 -3.09
N ILE A 124 16.73 -7.56 -4.06
CA ILE A 124 15.98 -8.23 -5.12
C ILE A 124 15.10 -9.31 -4.48
N MET A 125 13.83 -9.27 -4.85
CA MET A 125 12.80 -10.21 -4.42
C MET A 125 12.45 -11.14 -5.57
N SER A 126 12.17 -12.40 -5.25
CA SER A 126 11.61 -13.32 -6.24
C SER A 126 10.18 -12.90 -6.61
N GLU A 127 9.68 -13.35 -7.76
CA GLU A 127 8.29 -13.10 -8.17
C GLU A 127 7.29 -13.55 -7.09
N ASN A 128 7.56 -14.68 -6.43
CA ASN A 128 6.74 -15.19 -5.34
C ASN A 128 6.77 -14.26 -4.10
N ASP A 129 7.93 -13.70 -3.76
CA ASP A 129 8.03 -12.73 -2.66
C ASP A 129 7.27 -11.43 -2.97
N LEU A 130 7.37 -10.94 -4.20
CA LEU A 130 6.64 -9.75 -4.66
C LEU A 130 5.12 -10.00 -4.61
N ALA A 131 4.67 -11.15 -5.12
CA ALA A 131 3.26 -11.55 -5.07
C ALA A 131 2.74 -11.66 -3.63
N GLU A 132 3.52 -12.24 -2.73
CA GLU A 132 3.17 -12.33 -1.31
C GLU A 132 3.01 -10.95 -0.67
N ILE A 133 3.95 -10.02 -0.93
CA ILE A 133 3.89 -8.66 -0.40
C ILE A 133 2.69 -7.89 -0.96
N GLN A 134 2.40 -8.02 -2.26
CA GLN A 134 1.24 -7.40 -2.89
C GLN A 134 -0.07 -7.91 -2.27
N HIS A 135 -0.20 -9.23 -2.10
CA HIS A 135 -1.37 -9.84 -1.48
C HIS A 135 -1.56 -9.33 -0.04
N MET A 136 -0.50 -9.34 0.75
CA MET A 136 -0.55 -8.82 2.12
C MET A 136 -0.90 -7.33 2.19
N ALA A 137 -0.37 -6.51 1.28
CA ALA A 137 -0.67 -5.09 1.21
C ALA A 137 -2.16 -4.85 0.89
N ALA A 138 -2.75 -5.66 -0.01
CA ALA A 138 -4.19 -5.62 -0.28
C ALA A 138 -5.00 -5.99 0.98
N GLU A 139 -4.61 -7.06 1.66
CA GLU A 139 -5.30 -7.52 2.87
C GLU A 139 -5.24 -6.50 4.03
N LEU A 140 -4.08 -5.86 4.22
CA LEU A 140 -3.92 -4.82 5.25
C LEU A 140 -4.78 -3.59 4.96
N ARG A 141 -4.93 -3.20 3.70
CA ARG A 141 -5.83 -2.09 3.30
C ARG A 141 -7.28 -2.45 3.55
N GLU A 142 -7.69 -3.66 3.19
CA GLU A 142 -9.01 -4.21 3.47
C GLU A 142 -9.33 -4.20 4.97
N ARG A 143 -8.38 -4.67 5.81
CA ARG A 143 -8.51 -4.60 7.27
C ARG A 143 -8.59 -3.16 7.79
N ALA A 144 -7.82 -2.24 7.23
CA ALA A 144 -7.85 -0.83 7.60
C ALA A 144 -9.18 -0.16 7.22
N ALA A 145 -9.74 -0.48 6.05
CA ALA A 145 -11.04 0.00 5.60
C ALA A 145 -12.17 -0.50 6.51
N ARG A 146 -12.16 -1.79 6.87
CA ARG A 146 -13.11 -2.34 7.85
C ARG A 146 -13.05 -1.63 9.20
N ARG A 147 -11.85 -1.40 9.73
CA ARG A 147 -11.66 -0.66 10.99
C ARG A 147 -12.10 0.81 10.90
N ALA A 148 -11.94 1.44 9.74
CA ALA A 148 -12.44 2.80 9.52
C ALA A 148 -13.98 2.82 9.54
N ALA A 149 -14.62 1.88 8.85
CA ALA A 149 -16.07 1.73 8.85
C ALA A 149 -16.62 1.43 10.25
N GLU A 150 -15.98 0.53 11.00
CA GLU A 150 -16.35 0.22 12.40
C GLU A 150 -16.30 1.45 13.32
N ARG A 151 -15.33 2.35 13.13
CA ARG A 151 -15.24 3.61 13.88
C ARG A 151 -16.34 4.60 13.53
N GLN A 152 -16.91 4.50 12.34
CA GLN A 152 -18.00 5.36 11.86
C GLN A 152 -19.38 4.76 12.17
N THR A 153 -19.45 3.47 12.50
CA THR A 153 -20.66 2.86 13.03
C THR A 153 -21.02 3.55 14.34
N PRO A 154 -22.20 4.18 14.45
CA PRO A 154 -22.64 4.77 15.71
C PRO A 154 -22.56 3.69 16.79
N LEU A 155 -21.95 4.03 17.94
CA LEU A 155 -22.11 3.25 19.15
C LEU A 155 -23.60 3.29 19.50
N THR A 156 -24.38 2.40 18.89
CA THR A 156 -25.61 1.93 19.51
C THR A 156 -25.12 1.21 20.75
N ARG A 157 -25.00 1.99 21.83
CA ARG A 157 -24.73 1.51 23.17
C ARG A 157 -25.86 0.52 23.45
N LYS A 158 -25.65 -0.75 23.13
CA LYS A 158 -26.34 -1.82 23.84
C LYS A 158 -25.73 -1.73 25.23
N SER A 159 -26.25 -0.81 26.03
CA SER A 159 -26.02 -0.77 27.46
C SER A 159 -26.54 -2.10 27.96
N ARG A 160 -25.68 -3.12 27.94
CA ARG A 160 -25.78 -4.13 28.96
C ARG A 160 -25.53 -3.36 30.23
N SER A 161 -26.61 -2.91 30.86
CA SER A 161 -26.54 -2.34 32.19
C SER A 161 -25.78 -3.36 33.04
N SER A 162 -24.79 -2.90 33.81
CA SER A 162 -24.01 -3.79 34.69
C SER A 162 -24.91 -4.57 35.66
N SER A 163 -26.15 -4.14 35.86
CA SER A 163 -27.22 -4.84 36.57
C SER A 163 -27.71 -6.14 35.91
N ALA A 164 -27.52 -6.36 34.61
CA ALA A 164 -27.92 -7.59 33.91
C ALA A 164 -26.85 -8.70 33.93
N LEU A 165 -25.60 -8.38 34.30
CA LEU A 165 -24.54 -9.38 34.48
C LEU A 165 -24.57 -9.95 35.89
N LEU A 166 -24.80 -9.12 36.91
CA LEU A 166 -24.86 -9.56 38.32
C LEU A 166 -26.08 -10.45 38.65
N SER A 167 -27.21 -10.31 37.95
CA SER A 167 -28.42 -11.12 38.19
C SER A 167 -28.38 -12.51 37.54
N ARG A 168 -27.59 -12.68 36.48
CA ARG A 168 -27.38 -13.98 35.81
C ARG A 168 -26.40 -14.86 36.58
N ASP A 169 -25.38 -14.28 37.20
CA ASP A 169 -24.42 -15.04 38.01
C ASP A 169 -25.03 -15.57 39.31
N TRP A 170 -25.91 -14.81 39.98
CA TRP A 170 -26.62 -15.30 41.18
C TRP A 170 -27.64 -16.42 40.87
N SER A 171 -28.37 -16.31 39.77
CA SER A 171 -29.37 -17.30 39.35
C SER A 171 -28.74 -18.66 38.98
N ASN A 172 -27.50 -18.66 38.51
CA ASN A 172 -26.73 -19.88 38.22
C ASN A 172 -26.01 -20.42 39.45
N ALA A 173 -25.50 -19.56 40.34
CA ALA A 173 -24.88 -19.97 41.60
C ALA A 173 -25.89 -20.65 42.56
N ALA A 174 -27.13 -20.15 42.64
CA ALA A 174 -28.19 -20.77 43.43
C ALA A 174 -28.64 -22.14 42.88
N ARG A 175 -28.52 -22.35 41.56
CA ARG A 175 -28.89 -23.62 40.90
C ARG A 175 -27.78 -24.68 40.99
N ALA A 176 -26.52 -24.26 41.14
CA ALA A 176 -25.38 -25.14 41.36
C ALA A 176 -25.24 -25.58 42.84
N SER A 177 -25.88 -24.89 43.77
CA SER A 177 -25.79 -25.15 45.20
C SER A 177 -27.00 -25.94 45.72
N GLY A 178 -27.29 -27.09 45.10
CA GLY A 178 -28.38 -27.98 45.47
C GLY A 178 -28.41 -28.33 46.97
N LYS A 179 -29.09 -27.48 47.76
CA LYS A 179 -29.56 -27.79 49.10
C LYS A 179 -31.07 -27.98 49.00
N ILE A 180 -31.42 -29.26 48.92
CA ILE A 180 -32.70 -29.81 49.34
C ILE A 180 -32.94 -29.33 50.78
N LEU A 181 -33.99 -28.54 50.99
CA LEU A 181 -34.60 -28.34 52.31
C LEU A 181 -35.95 -29.07 52.28
N ARG A 182 -35.93 -30.31 52.79
CA ARG A 182 -36.96 -30.77 53.73
C ARG A 182 -36.45 -30.45 55.12
#